data_AF-A0A961FXL0-F1
#
_entry.id   AF-A0A961FXL0-F1
#
_cell.length_a   1.000
_cell.length_b   1.000
_cell.length_c   1.000
_cell.angle_alpha   90.00
_cell.angle_beta   90.00
_cell.angle_gamma   90.00
#
_symmetry.space_group_name_H-M   'P 1'
#
loop_
_entity.id
_entity.type
_entity.pdbx_description
1 polymer ?
#
loop_
_entity_poly.entity_id
_entity_poly.type
_entity_poly.pdbx_seq_one_letter_code
_entity_poly.pdbx_strand_id
1 'polypeptide(L)'
;MFHFLGEESARFLVGGGPANKPLRDLGRRAIAHAKLKDVCTEFEKPTPRSSLLKPFWDTANRHDPHRIVGDSDLATICRALRDLQELRHVADYDFARDFLRQEATDACDRSQEAMDAWARLRVAKPEVVKLFATTILLWAGLSGRA
;
A
#
# COMPACT_ATOMS: atom_id res chain seq x y z
N MET A 1 -4.83 7.94 4.81
CA MET A 1 -4.11 6.94 3.99
C MET A 1 -4.14 5.50 4.52
N PHE A 2 -3.57 5.17 5.69
CA PHE A 2 -3.39 3.77 6.14
C PHE A 2 -4.70 2.95 6.22
N HIS A 3 -5.73 3.52 6.85
CA HIS A 3 -7.03 2.87 6.95
C HIS A 3 -7.73 2.76 5.59
N PHE A 4 -7.49 3.72 4.69
CA PHE A 4 -8.00 3.66 3.32
C PHE A 4 -7.41 2.47 2.58
N LEU A 5 -6.09 2.31 2.56
CA LEU A 5 -5.46 1.16 1.91
C LEU A 5 -5.85 -0.17 2.55
N GLY A 6 -5.94 -0.22 3.88
CA GLY A 6 -6.40 -1.43 4.58
C GLY A 6 -7.84 -1.79 4.22
N GLU A 7 -8.74 -0.82 4.17
CA GLU A 7 -10.14 -1.02 3.76
C GLU A 7 -10.25 -1.43 2.30
N GLU A 8 -9.57 -0.74 1.38
CA GLU A 8 -9.60 -1.07 -0.04
C GLU A 8 -9.00 -2.45 -0.31
N SER A 9 -7.94 -2.82 0.41
CA SER A 9 -7.35 -4.17 0.32
C SER A 9 -8.34 -5.23 0.80
N ALA A 10 -8.95 -5.02 1.97
CA ALA A 10 -9.93 -5.94 2.52
C ALA A 10 -11.16 -6.06 1.61
N ARG A 11 -11.65 -4.92 1.09
CA ARG A 11 -12.74 -4.84 0.13
C ARG A 11 -12.43 -5.61 -1.15
N PHE A 12 -11.19 -5.60 -1.61
CA PHE A 12 -10.79 -6.38 -2.78
C PHE A 12 -10.99 -7.88 -2.57
N LEU A 13 -10.58 -8.42 -1.41
CA LEU A 13 -10.66 -9.86 -1.14
C LEU A 13 -12.06 -10.34 -0.75
N VAL A 14 -12.77 -9.61 0.10
CA VAL A 14 -14.05 -10.07 0.64
C VAL A 14 -15.26 -9.38 0.00
N GLY A 15 -15.05 -8.40 -0.87
CA GLY A 15 -16.12 -7.66 -1.55
C GLY A 15 -16.69 -6.47 -0.75
N GLY A 16 -17.32 -5.54 -1.47
CA GLY A 16 -17.83 -4.27 -0.93
C GLY A 16 -19.25 -4.29 -0.34
N GLY A 17 -19.95 -5.42 -0.38
CA GLY A 17 -21.34 -5.51 0.10
C GLY A 17 -21.47 -5.27 1.61
N PRO A 18 -22.63 -4.79 2.11
CA PRO A 18 -22.87 -4.57 3.54
C PRO A 18 -22.69 -5.84 4.37
N ALA A 19 -23.13 -6.99 3.85
CA ALA A 19 -22.98 -8.29 4.50
C ALA A 19 -21.51 -8.67 4.79
N ASN A 20 -20.57 -8.14 4.00
CA ASN A 20 -19.14 -8.43 4.13
C ASN A 20 -18.41 -7.43 5.04
N LYS A 21 -19.11 -6.42 5.60
CA LYS A 21 -18.51 -5.41 6.47
C LYS A 21 -17.77 -6.02 7.67
N PRO A 22 -18.32 -7.00 8.42
CA PRO A 22 -17.60 -7.60 9.54
C PRO A 22 -16.28 -8.27 9.11
N LEU A 23 -16.27 -8.94 7.96
CA LEU A 23 -15.07 -9.57 7.40
C LEU A 23 -14.05 -8.53 6.93
N ARG A 24 -14.51 -7.42 6.31
CA ARG A 24 -13.62 -6.30 5.96
C ARG A 24 -13.00 -5.67 7.20
N ASP A 25 -13.79 -5.42 8.24
CA ASP A 25 -13.30 -4.87 9.50
C ASP A 25 -12.27 -5.81 10.15
N LEU A 26 -12.48 -7.13 10.11
CA LEU A 26 -11.52 -8.11 10.58
C LEU A 26 -10.19 -8.02 9.77
N GLY A 27 -10.28 -8.08 8.44
CA GLY A 27 -9.11 -8.00 7.57
C GLY A 27 -8.33 -6.70 7.74
N ARG A 28 -9.02 -5.55 7.75
CA ARG A 28 -8.42 -4.24 7.95
C ARG A 28 -7.72 -4.12 9.30
N ARG A 29 -8.31 -4.65 10.38
CA ARG A 29 -7.73 -4.62 11.74
C ARG A 29 -6.53 -5.57 11.89
N ALA A 30 -6.45 -6.62 11.09
CA ALA A 30 -5.31 -7.54 11.09
C ALA A 30 -4.04 -6.92 10.47
N ILE A 31 -4.17 -5.82 9.71
CA ILE A 31 -3.04 -5.15 9.08
C ILE A 31 -2.33 -4.22 10.08
N ALA A 32 -1.12 -4.58 10.47
CA ALA A 32 -0.24 -3.69 11.22
C ALA A 32 0.34 -2.58 10.31
N HIS A 33 0.37 -1.33 10.77
CA HIS A 33 0.91 -0.22 9.96
C HIS A 33 2.38 -0.43 9.56
N ALA A 34 3.22 -0.97 10.46
CA ALA A 34 4.61 -1.33 10.14
C ALA A 34 4.72 -2.25 8.92
N LYS A 35 3.74 -3.14 8.72
CA LYS A 35 3.71 -4.09 7.61
C LYS A 35 3.34 -3.44 6.29
N LEU A 36 2.59 -2.34 6.29
CA LEU A 36 2.30 -1.59 5.08
C LEU A 36 3.56 -0.94 4.48
N LYS A 37 4.46 -0.41 5.33
CA LYS A 37 5.77 0.12 4.91
C LYS A 37 6.64 -0.96 4.26
N ASP A 38 6.68 -2.15 4.85
CA ASP A 38 7.42 -3.29 4.29
C ASP A 38 6.91 -3.67 2.89
N VAL A 39 5.59 -3.76 2.71
CA VAL A 39 4.98 -4.07 1.40
C VAL A 39 5.30 -2.99 0.38
N CYS A 40 5.18 -1.71 0.74
CA CYS A 40 5.52 -0.62 -0.16
C CYS A 40 7.00 -0.67 -0.58
N THR A 41 7.88 -1.01 0.36
CA THR A 41 9.31 -1.18 0.08
C THR A 41 9.56 -2.39 -0.84
N GLU A 42 8.79 -3.46 -0.69
CA GLU A 42 8.87 -4.63 -1.56
C GLU A 42 8.48 -4.31 -3.01
N PHE A 43 7.38 -3.57 -3.21
CA PHE A 43 6.86 -3.24 -4.55
C PHE A 43 7.71 -2.24 -5.34
N GLU A 44 8.65 -1.55 -4.69
CA GLU A 44 9.61 -0.68 -5.36
C GLU A 44 10.89 -1.40 -5.80
N LYS A 45 11.11 -2.64 -5.36
CA LYS A 45 12.31 -3.38 -5.73
C LYS A 45 12.23 -3.87 -7.18
N PRO A 46 13.36 -3.85 -7.91
CA PRO A 46 13.44 -4.48 -9.23
C PRO A 46 13.08 -5.97 -9.21
N THR A 47 13.40 -6.64 -8.10
CA THR A 47 13.12 -8.06 -7.88
C THR A 47 12.48 -8.26 -6.50
N PRO A 48 11.45 -9.11 -6.38
CA PRO A 48 10.83 -9.35 -5.09
C PRO A 48 11.75 -10.24 -4.25
N ARG A 49 11.75 -10.00 -2.95
CA ARG A 49 12.39 -10.83 -1.94
C ARG A 49 11.72 -12.20 -1.84
N SER A 50 10.38 -12.27 -1.89
CA SER A 50 9.66 -13.54 -1.78
C SER A 50 9.65 -14.29 -3.12
N SER A 51 10.08 -15.56 -3.11
CA SER A 51 9.98 -16.46 -4.27
C SER A 51 8.54 -16.66 -4.75
N LEU A 52 7.56 -16.52 -3.85
CA LEU A 52 6.12 -16.60 -4.17
C LEU A 52 5.63 -15.40 -5.00
N LEU A 53 6.31 -14.26 -4.90
CA LEU A 53 5.98 -13.06 -5.68
C LEU A 53 6.69 -13.05 -7.04
N LYS A 54 7.77 -13.82 -7.20
CA LYS A 54 8.60 -13.84 -8.41
C LYS A 54 7.81 -14.10 -9.70
N PRO A 55 6.85 -15.06 -9.77
CA PRO A 55 6.06 -15.27 -10.99
C PRO A 55 5.29 -14.03 -11.45
N PHE A 56 4.80 -13.23 -10.50
CA PHE A 56 4.06 -12.00 -10.82
C PHE A 56 4.98 -10.88 -11.33
N TRP A 57 6.18 -10.72 -10.74
CA TRP A 57 7.19 -9.78 -11.23
C TRP A 57 7.69 -10.14 -12.62
N ASP A 58 7.99 -11.42 -12.81
CA ASP A 58 8.49 -11.98 -14.06
C ASP A 58 7.49 -11.82 -15.20
N THR A 59 6.19 -11.91 -14.91
CA THR A 59 5.11 -11.69 -15.87
C THR A 59 4.91 -10.20 -16.12
N ALA A 60 4.78 -9.39 -15.06
CA ALA A 60 4.51 -7.96 -15.16
C ALA A 60 5.64 -7.16 -15.85
N ASN A 61 6.89 -7.60 -15.75
CA ASN A 61 8.03 -6.89 -16.31
C ASN A 61 8.39 -7.32 -17.75
N ARG A 62 7.78 -8.40 -18.27
CA ARG A 62 7.99 -8.84 -19.66
C ARG A 62 6.91 -8.23 -20.56
N HIS A 63 7.24 -7.10 -21.18
CA HIS A 63 6.51 -6.46 -22.29
C HIS A 63 5.16 -5.74 -22.01
N ASP A 64 4.81 -5.40 -20.76
CA ASP A 64 3.38 -5.30 -20.42
C ASP A 64 2.88 -3.92 -19.90
N PRO A 65 1.70 -3.42 -20.36
CA PRO A 65 0.88 -2.42 -19.63
C PRO A 65 0.66 -2.73 -18.14
N HIS A 66 0.88 -3.95 -17.67
CA HIS A 66 0.81 -4.35 -16.26
C HIS A 66 2.13 -4.20 -15.47
N ARG A 67 3.11 -3.47 -16.00
CA ARG A 67 4.39 -3.18 -15.31
C ARG A 67 4.17 -2.70 -13.87
N ILE A 68 4.76 -3.43 -12.92
CA ILE A 68 4.77 -3.11 -11.48
C ILE A 68 5.94 -2.18 -11.17
N VAL A 69 7.15 -2.59 -11.54
CA VAL A 69 8.38 -1.86 -11.19
C VAL A 69 8.48 -0.60 -12.04
N GLY A 70 8.46 0.57 -11.40
CA GLY A 70 8.51 1.86 -12.09
C GLY A 70 7.16 2.37 -12.58
N ASP A 71 6.04 1.78 -12.12
CA ASP A 71 4.73 2.40 -12.26
C ASP A 71 4.64 3.67 -11.39
N SER A 72 4.26 4.79 -12.00
CA SER A 72 4.24 6.09 -11.34
C SER A 72 3.15 6.20 -10.26
N ASP A 73 1.97 5.63 -10.49
CA ASP A 73 0.86 5.71 -9.52
C ASP A 73 1.16 4.81 -8.32
N LEU A 74 1.66 3.59 -8.55
CA LEU A 74 2.11 2.70 -7.48
C LEU A 74 3.26 3.30 -6.67
N ALA A 75 4.25 3.90 -7.34
CA ALA A 75 5.35 4.60 -6.66
C ALA A 75 4.84 5.78 -5.81
N THR A 76 3.84 6.51 -6.30
CA THR A 76 3.19 7.60 -5.56
C THR A 76 2.51 7.08 -4.29
N ILE A 77 1.74 6.00 -4.40
CA ILE A 77 1.08 5.34 -3.26
C ILE A 77 2.12 4.87 -2.23
N CYS A 78 3.16 4.15 -2.68
CA CYS A 78 4.19 3.59 -1.81
C CYS A 78 5.00 4.67 -1.09
N ARG A 79 5.40 5.73 -1.80
CA ARG A 79 6.13 6.86 -1.22
C ARG A 79 5.28 7.61 -0.20
N ALA A 80 4.05 7.99 -0.56
CA ALA A 80 3.16 8.70 0.36
C ALA A 80 2.91 7.89 1.64
N LEU A 81 2.72 6.57 1.54
CA LEU A 81 2.55 5.72 2.71
C LEU A 81 3.77 5.77 3.63
N ARG A 82 4.98 5.58 3.09
CA ARG A 82 6.20 5.62 3.90
C ARG A 82 6.43 6.97 4.55
N ASP A 83 6.27 8.05 3.77
CA ASP A 83 6.51 9.41 4.25
C ASP A 83 5.51 9.79 5.35
N LEU A 84 4.22 9.47 5.16
CA LEU A 84 3.20 9.71 6.17
C LEU A 84 3.39 8.85 7.41
N GLN A 85 3.95 7.64 7.26
CA GLN A 85 4.20 6.76 8.40
C GLN A 85 5.39 7.25 9.22
N GLU A 86 6.43 7.74 8.55
CA GLU A 86 7.56 8.37 9.19
C GLU A 86 7.15 9.67 9.88
N LEU A 87 6.40 10.54 9.20
CA LEU A 87 5.90 11.78 9.78
C LEU A 87 5.06 11.53 11.03
N ARG A 88 4.17 10.52 10.96
CA ARG A 88 3.40 10.08 12.13
C ARG A 88 4.30 9.55 13.24
N HIS A 89 5.29 8.71 12.91
CA HIS A 89 6.20 8.16 13.91
C HIS A 89 6.92 9.28 14.66
N VAL A 90 7.43 10.28 13.94
CA VAL A 90 8.07 11.42 14.59
C VAL A 90 7.05 12.22 15.41
N ALA A 91 5.83 12.45 14.91
CA ALA A 91 4.80 13.17 15.66
C ALA A 91 4.36 12.45 16.96
N ASP A 92 4.32 11.11 16.93
CA ASP A 92 3.87 10.29 18.06
C ASP A 92 4.98 10.13 19.13
N TYR A 93 6.27 10.23 18.76
CA TYR A 93 7.38 9.83 19.63
C TYR A 93 8.47 10.87 19.85
N ASP A 94 8.62 11.87 18.99
CA ASP A 94 9.61 12.94 19.14
C ASP A 94 8.94 14.22 19.67
N PHE A 95 8.86 14.32 20.99
CA PHE A 95 8.27 15.47 21.67
C PHE A 95 9.12 16.75 21.56
N ALA A 96 10.35 16.66 21.04
CA ALA A 96 11.20 17.83 20.83
C ALA A 96 11.00 18.47 19.44
N ARG A 97 10.26 17.80 18.54
CA ARG A 97 9.98 18.32 17.21
C ARG A 97 8.69 19.12 17.18
N ASP A 98 8.79 20.37 16.74
CA ASP A 98 7.64 21.17 16.33
C ASP A 98 7.22 20.85 14.89
N PHE A 99 5.90 20.90 14.64
CA PHE A 99 5.33 20.75 13.31
C PHE A 99 4.73 22.05 12.83
N LEU A 100 5.16 22.51 11.66
CA LEU A 100 4.59 23.67 11.01
C LEU A 100 3.23 23.34 10.40
N ARG A 101 2.35 24.34 10.33
CA ARG A 101 1.06 24.21 9.62
C ARG A 101 1.24 23.75 8.17
N GLN A 102 2.32 24.19 7.52
CA GLN A 102 2.63 23.78 6.15
C GLN A 102 2.93 22.28 6.07
N GLU A 103 3.69 21.70 7.00
CA GLU A 103 3.99 20.26 7.01
C GLU A 103 2.72 19.42 7.18
N ALA A 104 1.79 19.88 8.03
CA ALA A 104 0.50 19.22 8.19
C ALA A 104 -0.35 19.29 6.90
N THR A 105 -0.31 20.43 6.20
CA THR A 105 -1.01 20.62 4.92
C THR A 105 -0.41 19.72 3.83
N ASP A 106 0.91 19.70 3.70
CA ASP A 106 1.62 18.84 2.75
C ASP A 106 1.32 17.35 3.00
N ALA A 107 1.16 16.94 4.26
CA ALA A 107 0.77 15.58 4.61
C ALA A 107 -0.65 15.23 4.14
N CYS A 108 -1.59 16.17 4.28
CA CYS A 108 -2.94 16.02 3.73
C CYS A 108 -2.92 15.89 2.21
N ASP A 109 -2.17 16.77 1.52
CA ASP A 109 -2.07 16.78 0.06
C ASP A 109 -1.45 15.48 -0.47
N ARG A 110 -0.36 15.00 0.15
CA ARG A 110 0.24 13.69 -0.20
C ARG A 110 -0.73 12.54 0.01
N SER A 111 -1.53 12.58 1.08
CA SER A 111 -2.55 11.54 1.30
C SER A 111 -3.62 11.58 0.22
N GLN A 112 -4.02 12.75 -0.25
CA GLN A 112 -5.03 12.88 -1.31
C GLN A 112 -4.48 12.44 -2.66
N GLU A 113 -3.27 12.90 -3.03
CA GLU A 113 -2.59 12.51 -4.26
C GLU A 113 -2.45 10.98 -4.37
N ALA A 114 -2.12 10.32 -3.26
CA ALA A 114 -2.00 8.88 -3.23
C ALA A 114 -3.34 8.13 -3.34
N MET A 115 -4.44 8.70 -2.82
CA MET A 115 -5.79 8.17 -3.04
C MET A 115 -6.24 8.32 -4.49
N ASP A 116 -5.87 9.42 -5.13
CA ASP A 116 -6.17 9.65 -6.55
C ASP A 116 -5.33 8.71 -7.44
N ALA A 117 -4.05 8.51 -7.10
CA ALA A 117 -3.19 7.52 -7.74
C ALA A 117 -3.75 6.10 -7.60
N TRP A 118 -4.29 5.74 -6.43
CA TRP A 118 -4.99 4.46 -6.24
C TRP A 118 -6.18 4.32 -7.19
N ALA A 119 -7.01 5.36 -7.31
CA ALA A 119 -8.17 5.34 -8.19
C ALA A 119 -7.76 5.16 -9.67
N ARG A 120 -6.73 5.87 -10.13
CA ARG A 120 -6.17 5.71 -11.49
C ARG A 120 -5.60 4.32 -11.72
N LEU A 121 -4.77 3.84 -10.80
CA LEU A 121 -4.14 2.52 -10.88
C LEU A 121 -5.18 1.40 -10.91
N ARG A 122 -6.27 1.53 -10.16
CA ARG A 122 -7.37 0.55 -10.13
C ARG A 122 -8.07 0.42 -11.48
N VAL A 123 -8.21 1.51 -12.22
CA VAL A 123 -8.82 1.51 -13.56
C VAL A 123 -7.83 1.02 -14.61
N ALA A 124 -6.60 1.54 -14.58
CA ALA A 124 -5.59 1.25 -15.59
C ALA A 124 -5.00 -0.17 -15.46
N LYS A 125 -4.82 -0.65 -14.23
CA LYS A 125 -4.07 -1.88 -13.91
C LYS A 125 -4.72 -2.68 -12.76
N PRO A 126 -5.96 -3.19 -12.95
CA PRO A 126 -6.69 -3.90 -11.89
C PRO A 126 -5.93 -5.11 -11.34
N GLU A 127 -5.15 -5.83 -12.15
CA GLU A 127 -4.36 -6.97 -11.70
C GLU A 127 -3.19 -6.57 -10.79
N VAL A 128 -2.57 -5.40 -11.03
CA VAL A 128 -1.52 -4.85 -10.14
C VAL A 128 -2.14 -4.47 -8.80
N VAL A 129 -3.29 -3.80 -8.80
CA VAL A 129 -4.02 -3.46 -7.58
C VAL A 129 -4.42 -4.72 -6.80
N LYS A 130 -4.92 -5.74 -7.49
CA LYS A 130 -5.25 -7.04 -6.90
C LYS A 130 -4.06 -7.66 -6.19
N LEU A 131 -2.91 -7.73 -6.86
CA LEU A 131 -1.69 -8.30 -6.32
C LEU A 131 -1.21 -7.51 -5.09
N PHE A 132 -1.18 -6.18 -5.19
CA PHE A 132 -0.77 -5.30 -4.11
C PHE A 132 -1.69 -5.42 -2.88
N ALA A 133 -3.01 -5.33 -3.08
CA ALA A 133 -4.02 -5.51 -2.05
C ALA A 133 -3.93 -6.89 -1.36
N THR A 134 -3.76 -7.95 -2.15
CA THR A 134 -3.61 -9.31 -1.63
C THR A 134 -2.34 -9.44 -0.81
N THR A 135 -1.24 -8.84 -1.29
CA THR A 135 0.05 -8.89 -0.60
C THR A 135 -0.02 -8.12 0.72
N ILE A 136 -0.71 -6.98 0.79
CA ILE A 136 -0.96 -6.26 2.05
C ILE A 136 -1.57 -7.18 3.11
N LEU A 137 -2.60 -7.94 2.75
CA LEU A 137 -3.33 -8.80 3.69
C LEU A 137 -2.55 -10.05 4.08
N LEU A 138 -1.75 -10.60 3.16
CA LEU A 138 -0.99 -11.84 3.38
C LEU A 138 0.45 -11.60 3.86
N TRP A 139 0.89 -10.35 3.97
CA TRP A 139 2.29 -10.01 4.21
C TRP A 139 2.88 -10.65 5.46
N ALA A 140 2.08 -10.78 6.53
CA ALA A 140 2.53 -11.44 7.76
C ALA A 140 3.01 -12.88 7.51
N GLY A 141 2.32 -13.63 6.64
CA GLY A 141 2.73 -14.98 6.25
C GLY A 141 3.81 -15.01 5.17
N LEU A 142 3.83 -14.01 4.27
CA LEU A 142 4.80 -13.95 3.17
C LEU A 142 6.18 -13.49 3.61
N SER A 143 6.26 -12.49 4.48
CA SER A 143 7.52 -11.85 4.90
C SER A 143 8.46 -12.76 5.69
N GLY A 144 7.92 -13.80 6.34
CA GLY A 144 8.70 -14.81 7.06
C GLY A 144 9.18 -15.98 6.21
N ARG A 145 8.80 -16.05 4.92
CA ARG A 145 9.10 -17.17 4.01
C ARG A 145 10.09 -16.79 2.90
N ALA A 146 10.89 -15.76 3.14
CA ALA A 146 11.90 -15.24 2.21
C ALA A 146 13.20 -16.05 2.26
#